data_AF-A0A935Y3P7-F1
#
_entry.id   AF-A0A935Y3P7-F1
#
_cell.length_a   1.000
_cell.length_b   1.000
_cell.length_c   1.000
_cell.angle_alpha   90.00
_cell.angle_beta   90.00
_cell.angle_gamma   90.00
#
_symmetry.space_group_name_H-M   'P 1'
#
loop_
_entity.id
_entity.type
_entity.pdbx_description
1 polymer ?
#
loop_
_entity_poly.entity_id
_entity_poly.type
_entity_poly.pdbx_seq_one_letter_code
_entity_poly.pdbx_strand_id
1 'polypeptide(L)'
;MPFFRLAVIASSAFLMCAAASAQNLVYPSPPQPEAQALVQRFQADFARVSADPAYFTLPASAPAPGCDISKADLYKAAGLAMALPEEAAKISKMTRKQLRDMGMDPEQAAKPTEYSNVNVVALSVPCKNGKVDGEVETIASFDTLMTMKNTMNMGQKMVTMTMDMGASQTKRARSLFVAGELKRMVFSADRTFSRNKTTYDDPATQEMMNKHAVPEAKEPNVMLMYTAPDEGGLMGIFTVATTPKFSAGLFGMTTTFERQVTSMFMSGITGKGRSVQKMQSYTGAAFTMDMEQGMRDGKPNGEQIIRTENHFRKNNIRMDQVPGFENARIVSVNGVEMIEQRNCYIDGALVKTATCPKD
;
A
#
# COMPACT_ATOMS: atom_id res chain seq x y z
N MET A 1 58.18 -52.98 -15.29
CA MET A 1 57.16 -51.92 -15.44
C MET A 1 55.91 -52.53 -16.07
N PRO A 2 54.87 -52.81 -15.28
CA PRO A 2 53.52 -53.08 -15.79
C PRO A 2 52.49 -52.08 -15.26
N PHE A 3 51.81 -51.42 -16.21
CA PHE A 3 50.35 -51.30 -16.36
C PHE A 3 49.37 -51.28 -15.16
N PHE A 4 48.45 -50.29 -15.24
CA PHE A 4 47.02 -50.30 -14.82
C PHE A 4 46.75 -50.27 -13.30
N ARG A 5 45.87 -49.43 -12.71
CA ARG A 5 44.67 -48.69 -13.14
C ARG A 5 44.49 -47.44 -12.26
N LEU A 6 44.29 -46.27 -12.88
CA LEU A 6 43.61 -45.13 -12.25
C LEU A 6 42.13 -45.47 -12.12
N ALA A 7 41.58 -45.44 -10.91
CA ALA A 7 40.14 -45.43 -10.69
C ALA A 7 39.63 -43.99 -10.90
N VAL A 8 39.00 -43.76 -12.05
CA VAL A 8 38.19 -42.56 -12.29
C VAL A 8 36.86 -42.78 -11.58
N ILE A 9 36.65 -42.13 -10.44
CA ILE A 9 35.34 -42.02 -9.81
C ILE A 9 34.59 -40.92 -10.54
N ALA A 10 33.73 -41.34 -11.47
CA ALA A 10 32.73 -40.47 -12.09
C ALA A 10 31.39 -40.64 -11.37
N SER A 11 30.65 -39.52 -11.30
CA SER A 11 29.23 -39.42 -10.94
C SER A 11 28.98 -39.40 -9.43
N SER A 12 28.27 -38.44 -8.84
CA SER A 12 27.13 -37.71 -9.38
C SER A 12 27.11 -36.32 -8.74
N ALA A 13 27.22 -35.28 -9.57
CA ALA A 13 26.77 -33.95 -9.15
C ALA A 13 25.26 -34.05 -9.00
N PHE A 14 24.79 -34.16 -7.75
CA PHE A 14 23.43 -33.79 -7.39
C PHE A 14 23.29 -32.32 -7.79
N LEU A 15 22.81 -32.05 -9.02
CA LEU A 15 22.00 -30.88 -9.25
C LEU A 15 20.79 -31.07 -8.33
N MET A 16 20.93 -30.63 -7.08
CA MET A 16 19.79 -30.17 -6.33
C MET A 16 19.20 -29.06 -7.19
N CYS A 17 18.18 -29.42 -7.99
CA CYS A 17 17.15 -28.48 -8.34
C CYS A 17 16.66 -27.93 -7.01
N ALA A 18 17.28 -26.83 -6.58
CA ALA A 18 16.60 -25.81 -5.82
C ALA A 18 15.48 -25.34 -6.75
N ALA A 19 14.42 -26.16 -6.84
CA ALA A 19 13.10 -25.67 -7.11
C ALA A 19 12.91 -24.62 -6.03
N ALA A 20 13.20 -23.36 -6.38
CA ALA A 20 12.88 -22.22 -5.58
C ALA A 20 11.46 -22.49 -5.13
N SER A 21 11.28 -22.74 -3.84
CA SER A 21 9.99 -23.02 -3.26
C SER A 21 9.13 -21.84 -3.65
N ALA A 22 8.34 -22.00 -4.72
CA ALA A 22 7.36 -21.02 -5.12
C ALA A 22 6.40 -21.03 -3.94
N GLN A 23 6.64 -20.11 -2.99
CA GLN A 23 5.79 -19.94 -1.84
C GLN A 23 4.42 -19.62 -2.44
N ASN A 24 3.53 -20.60 -2.42
CA ASN A 24 2.19 -20.46 -2.94
C ASN A 24 1.54 -19.34 -2.15
N LEU A 25 1.42 -18.18 -2.78
CA LEU A 25 0.67 -17.07 -2.23
C LEU A 25 -0.76 -17.56 -1.97
N VAL A 26 -1.25 -17.35 -0.75
CA VAL A 26 -2.63 -17.62 -0.40
C VAL A 26 -3.45 -16.39 -0.77
N TYR A 27 -4.53 -16.56 -1.52
CA TYR A 27 -5.37 -15.47 -2.00
C TYR A 27 -6.72 -15.45 -1.27
N PRO A 28 -7.38 -14.29 -1.17
CA PRO A 28 -8.71 -14.20 -0.58
C PRO A 28 -9.78 -14.81 -1.49
N SER A 29 -10.87 -15.24 -0.88
CA SER A 29 -12.11 -15.64 -1.57
C SER A 29 -13.24 -14.73 -1.10
N PRO A 30 -13.28 -13.46 -1.57
CA PRO A 30 -14.33 -12.53 -1.16
C PRO A 30 -15.69 -13.03 -1.65
N PRO A 31 -16.79 -12.78 -0.92
CA PRO A 31 -18.11 -13.27 -1.31
C PRO A 31 -18.68 -12.59 -2.56
N GLN A 32 -18.19 -11.39 -2.91
CA GLN A 32 -18.66 -10.61 -4.05
C GLN A 32 -18.01 -11.09 -5.36
N PRO A 33 -18.79 -11.42 -6.41
CA PRO A 33 -18.26 -11.89 -7.69
C PRO A 33 -17.27 -10.92 -8.35
N GLU A 34 -17.53 -9.62 -8.26
CA GLU A 34 -16.69 -8.58 -8.82
C GLU A 34 -15.31 -8.50 -8.12
N ALA A 35 -15.27 -8.72 -6.80
CA ALA A 35 -14.03 -8.82 -6.05
C ALA A 35 -13.27 -10.12 -6.41
N GLN A 36 -13.97 -11.24 -6.60
CA GLN A 36 -13.36 -12.49 -7.06
C GLN A 36 -12.72 -12.35 -8.45
N ALA A 37 -13.38 -11.65 -9.38
CA ALA A 37 -12.84 -11.37 -10.69
C ALA A 37 -11.53 -10.55 -10.62
N LEU A 38 -11.44 -9.60 -9.69
CA LEU A 38 -10.20 -8.87 -9.42
C LEU A 38 -9.10 -9.75 -8.83
N VAL A 39 -9.42 -10.70 -7.95
CA VAL A 39 -8.45 -11.70 -7.45
C VAL A 39 -7.88 -12.53 -8.59
N GLN A 40 -8.73 -13.04 -9.50
CA GLN A 40 -8.29 -13.83 -10.64
C GLN A 40 -7.41 -13.01 -11.60
N ARG A 41 -7.82 -11.77 -11.87
CA ARG A 41 -7.02 -10.85 -12.68
C ARG A 41 -5.67 -10.57 -12.05
N PHE A 42 -5.63 -10.34 -10.74
CA PHE A 42 -4.41 -10.14 -9.98
C PHE A 42 -3.47 -11.34 -10.09
N GLN A 43 -3.97 -12.57 -9.92
CA GLN A 43 -3.15 -13.78 -10.07
C GLN A 43 -2.47 -13.86 -11.45
N ALA A 44 -3.23 -13.62 -12.52
CA ALA A 44 -2.71 -13.65 -13.89
C ALA A 44 -1.68 -12.53 -14.16
N ASP A 45 -2.01 -11.29 -13.78
CA ASP A 45 -1.11 -10.15 -13.96
C ASP A 45 0.15 -10.30 -13.12
N PHE A 46 0.04 -10.72 -11.86
CA PHE A 46 1.18 -10.89 -10.97
C PHE A 46 2.13 -11.98 -11.46
N ALA A 47 1.62 -13.09 -11.99
CA ALA A 47 2.44 -14.13 -12.61
C ALA A 47 3.21 -13.57 -13.82
N ARG A 48 2.53 -12.80 -14.68
CA ARG A 48 3.15 -12.15 -15.84
C ARG A 48 4.22 -11.13 -15.44
N VAL A 49 3.91 -10.25 -14.49
CA VAL A 49 4.82 -9.22 -13.96
C VAL A 49 6.05 -9.85 -13.29
N SER A 50 5.86 -10.94 -12.54
CA SER A 50 6.95 -11.63 -11.85
C SER A 50 7.85 -12.42 -12.81
N ALA A 51 7.29 -12.91 -13.93
CA ALA A 51 8.04 -13.67 -14.93
C ALA A 51 8.83 -12.78 -15.90
N ASP A 52 8.45 -11.51 -16.05
CA ASP A 52 9.11 -10.56 -16.95
C ASP A 52 10.11 -9.66 -16.19
N PRO A 53 11.43 -9.94 -16.27
CA PRO A 53 12.44 -9.12 -15.59
C PRO A 53 12.52 -7.70 -16.14
N ALA A 54 12.01 -7.44 -17.35
CA ALA A 54 12.01 -6.13 -17.98
C ALA A 54 10.74 -5.32 -17.68
N TYR A 55 9.75 -5.88 -16.99
CA TYR A 55 8.45 -5.24 -16.78
C TYR A 55 8.55 -3.84 -16.15
N PHE A 56 9.46 -3.71 -15.17
CA PHE A 56 9.79 -2.49 -14.43
C PHE A 56 11.12 -1.86 -14.89
N THR A 57 11.60 -2.16 -16.09
CA THR A 57 12.81 -1.53 -16.62
C THR A 57 12.41 -0.30 -17.42
N LEU A 58 12.94 0.86 -17.03
CA LEU A 58 12.81 2.08 -17.82
C LEU A 58 13.51 1.89 -19.18
N PRO A 59 12.83 2.16 -20.31
CA PRO A 59 13.49 2.12 -21.59
C PRO A 59 14.49 3.28 -21.70
N ALA A 60 15.57 3.07 -22.45
CA ALA A 60 16.60 4.08 -22.67
C ALA A 60 16.07 5.31 -23.44
N SER A 61 15.04 5.11 -24.27
CA SER A 61 14.36 6.18 -25.00
C SER A 61 12.84 5.98 -24.97
N ALA A 62 12.10 7.09 -24.90
CA ALA A 62 10.65 7.08 -25.08
C ALA A 62 10.32 6.85 -26.57
N PRO A 63 9.33 6.01 -26.91
CA PRO A 63 8.71 6.05 -28.22
C PRO A 63 8.21 7.47 -28.51
N ALA A 64 8.37 7.94 -29.75
CA ALA A 64 7.81 9.22 -30.15
C ALA A 64 6.26 9.15 -30.06
N PRO A 65 5.61 10.00 -29.25
CA PRO A 65 4.16 9.99 -29.14
C PRO A 65 3.51 10.50 -30.43
N GLY A 66 2.31 10.00 -30.74
CA GLY A 66 1.56 10.44 -31.94
C GLY A 66 0.97 11.85 -31.84
N CYS A 67 1.03 12.48 -30.67
CA CYS A 67 0.57 13.83 -30.37
C CYS A 67 1.31 14.39 -29.16
N ASP A 68 1.27 15.71 -29.00
CA ASP A 68 1.89 16.37 -27.86
C ASP A 68 1.14 16.05 -26.57
N ILE A 69 1.89 15.63 -25.56
CA ILE A 69 1.40 15.45 -24.19
C ILE A 69 2.28 16.27 -23.26
N SER A 70 1.65 17.09 -22.41
CA SER A 70 2.40 17.96 -21.50
C SER A 70 3.10 17.14 -20.42
N LYS A 71 4.20 17.66 -19.87
CA LYS A 71 4.88 17.04 -18.71
C LYS A 71 3.93 16.87 -17.52
N ALA A 72 3.06 17.85 -17.27
CA ALA A 72 2.08 17.77 -16.19
C ALA A 72 1.08 16.62 -16.41
N ASP A 73 0.61 16.43 -17.64
CA ASP A 73 -0.31 15.33 -17.97
C ASP A 73 0.37 13.98 -17.90
N LEU A 74 1.66 13.88 -18.26
CA LEU A 74 2.45 12.67 -18.05
C LEU A 74 2.59 12.33 -16.56
N TYR A 75 2.87 13.32 -15.70
CA TYR A 75 2.95 13.10 -14.26
C TYR A 75 1.60 12.67 -13.70
N LYS A 76 0.49 13.29 -14.15
CA LYS A 76 -0.87 12.88 -13.77
C LYS A 76 -1.20 11.47 -14.26
N ALA A 77 -0.84 11.12 -15.49
CA ALA A 77 -1.04 9.79 -16.08
C ALA A 77 -0.29 8.70 -15.29
N ALA A 78 0.92 9.00 -14.81
CA ALA A 78 1.69 8.14 -13.94
C ALA A 78 1.20 8.11 -12.48
N GLY A 79 0.22 8.95 -12.11
CA GLY A 79 -0.23 9.12 -10.72
C GLY A 79 0.80 9.76 -9.80
N LEU A 80 1.64 10.62 -10.37
CA LEU A 80 2.70 11.38 -9.70
C LEU A 80 2.39 12.89 -9.70
N ALA A 81 1.10 13.25 -9.70
CA ALA A 81 0.68 14.65 -9.64
C ALA A 81 1.27 15.36 -8.41
N MET A 82 1.42 14.67 -7.27
CA MET A 82 2.01 15.24 -6.05
C MET A 82 3.52 15.54 -6.17
N ALA A 83 4.20 15.00 -7.18
CA ALA A 83 5.60 15.32 -7.47
C ALA A 83 5.74 16.62 -8.30
N LEU A 84 4.64 17.20 -8.79
CA LEU A 84 4.66 18.51 -9.42
C LEU A 84 4.83 19.60 -8.35
N PRO A 85 5.76 20.56 -8.53
CA PRO A 85 6.05 21.57 -7.51
C PRO A 85 4.82 22.37 -7.04
N GLU A 86 3.93 22.71 -7.97
CA GLU A 86 2.70 23.46 -7.70
C GLU A 86 1.71 22.67 -6.82
N GLU A 87 1.53 21.38 -7.10
CA GLU A 87 0.66 20.49 -6.32
C GLU A 87 1.29 20.15 -4.97
N ALA A 88 2.60 19.90 -4.92
CA ALA A 88 3.33 19.66 -3.67
C ALA A 88 3.19 20.86 -2.70
N ALA A 89 3.34 22.08 -3.21
CA ALA A 89 3.17 23.30 -2.41
C ALA A 89 1.73 23.46 -1.91
N LYS A 90 0.73 23.18 -2.76
CA LYS A 90 -0.68 23.21 -2.40
C LYS A 90 -1.02 22.20 -1.32
N ILE A 91 -0.55 20.95 -1.46
CA ILE A 91 -0.75 19.89 -0.47
C ILE A 91 -0.09 20.26 0.85
N SER A 92 1.17 20.71 0.83
CA SER A 92 1.87 21.16 2.04
C SER A 92 1.09 22.26 2.79
N LYS A 93 0.55 23.24 2.06
CA LYS A 93 -0.30 24.29 2.65
C LYS A 93 -1.59 23.74 3.27
N MET A 94 -2.28 22.83 2.58
CA MET A 94 -3.51 22.21 3.07
C MET A 94 -3.26 21.33 4.31
N THR A 95 -2.22 20.49 4.28
CA THR A 95 -1.83 19.63 5.40
C THR A 95 -1.48 20.45 6.64
N ARG A 96 -0.69 21.53 6.49
CA ARG A 96 -0.38 22.45 7.60
C ARG A 96 -1.62 23.09 8.19
N LYS A 97 -2.58 23.50 7.35
CA LYS A 97 -3.86 24.05 7.83
C LYS A 97 -4.64 23.00 8.62
N GLN A 98 -4.81 21.80 8.06
CA GLN A 98 -5.54 20.71 8.71
C GLN A 98 -4.93 20.34 10.08
N LEU A 99 -3.60 20.26 10.17
CA LEU A 99 -2.92 19.98 11.44
C LEU A 99 -3.20 21.06 12.49
N ARG A 100 -3.17 22.34 12.10
CA ARG A 100 -3.53 23.45 13.01
C ARG A 100 -4.99 23.38 13.44
N ASP A 101 -5.89 23.07 12.51
CA ASP A 101 -7.34 22.93 12.80
C ASP A 101 -7.59 21.76 13.78
N MET A 102 -6.70 20.76 13.82
CA MET A 102 -6.70 19.65 14.78
C MET A 102 -5.94 19.96 16.09
N GLY A 103 -5.41 21.17 16.26
CA GLY A 103 -4.61 21.57 17.44
C GLY A 103 -3.21 20.95 17.49
N MET A 104 -2.70 20.45 16.36
CA MET A 104 -1.35 19.89 16.24
C MET A 104 -0.36 20.93 15.70
N ASP A 105 0.89 20.87 16.17
CA ASP A 105 1.98 21.67 15.61
C ASP A 105 2.45 21.06 14.27
N PRO A 106 2.32 21.78 13.13
CA PRO A 106 2.77 21.28 11.84
C PRO A 106 4.27 21.02 11.75
N GLU A 107 5.09 21.65 12.60
CA GLU A 107 6.54 21.42 12.62
C GLU A 107 6.93 20.14 13.38
N GLN A 108 6.03 19.63 14.23
CA GLN A 108 6.19 18.36 14.94
C GLN A 108 5.52 17.17 14.23
N ALA A 109 4.60 17.45 13.29
CA ALA A 109 3.95 16.44 12.49
C ALA A 109 4.89 15.85 11.42
N ALA A 110 4.49 14.70 10.85
CA ALA A 110 5.19 14.11 9.72
C ALA A 110 5.29 15.13 8.57
N LYS A 111 6.50 15.33 8.06
CA LYS A 111 6.69 16.19 6.89
C LYS A 111 6.00 15.55 5.68
N PRO A 112 5.45 16.35 4.75
CA PRO A 112 4.95 15.82 3.48
C PRO A 112 6.02 14.97 2.80
N THR A 113 5.59 13.91 2.12
CA THR A 113 6.50 13.06 1.35
C THR A 113 7.22 13.89 0.28
N GLU A 114 8.54 13.84 0.30
CA GLU A 114 9.39 14.46 -0.70
C GLU A 114 9.60 13.49 -1.86
N TYR A 115 9.51 14.00 -3.09
CA TYR A 115 9.76 13.23 -4.32
C TYR A 115 11.05 13.73 -4.97
N SER A 116 11.93 12.81 -5.37
CA SER A 116 13.19 13.14 -6.04
C SER A 116 13.50 12.14 -7.14
N ASN A 117 14.48 12.49 -7.99
CA ASN A 117 14.94 11.66 -9.12
C ASN A 117 13.81 11.17 -10.03
N VAL A 118 12.76 11.99 -10.19
CA VAL A 118 11.54 11.60 -10.90
C VAL A 118 11.78 11.59 -12.41
N ASN A 119 11.76 10.40 -12.99
CA ASN A 119 11.77 10.18 -14.43
C ASN A 119 10.45 9.54 -14.85
N VAL A 120 9.74 10.13 -15.81
CA VAL A 120 8.46 9.62 -16.33
C VAL A 120 8.57 9.50 -17.84
N VAL A 121 8.28 8.31 -18.35
CA VAL A 121 8.35 7.96 -19.77
C VAL A 121 6.99 7.44 -20.21
N ALA A 122 6.47 7.98 -21.31
CA ALA A 122 5.31 7.39 -21.97
C ALA A 122 5.74 6.17 -22.78
N LEU A 123 5.06 5.04 -22.57
CA LEU A 123 5.24 3.82 -23.37
C LEU A 123 4.25 3.78 -24.54
N SER A 124 3.05 4.35 -24.36
CA SER A 124 2.02 4.46 -25.39
C SER A 124 1.16 5.69 -25.15
N VAL A 125 0.88 6.45 -26.21
CA VAL A 125 0.01 7.65 -26.17
C VAL A 125 -0.93 7.59 -27.38
N PRO A 126 -2.16 7.06 -27.20
CA PRO A 126 -3.14 7.07 -28.27
C PRO A 126 -3.67 8.48 -28.52
N CYS A 127 -3.85 8.83 -29.79
CA CYS A 127 -4.19 10.17 -30.22
C CYS A 127 -5.37 10.16 -31.18
N LYS A 128 -6.30 11.10 -30.99
CA LYS A 128 -7.44 11.35 -31.88
C LYS A 128 -7.58 12.85 -32.08
N ASN A 129 -7.63 13.30 -33.34
CA ASN A 129 -7.75 14.72 -33.70
C ASN A 129 -6.66 15.60 -33.06
N GLY A 130 -5.41 15.11 -33.01
CA GLY A 130 -4.27 15.85 -32.45
C GLY A 130 -4.28 15.97 -30.91
N LYS A 131 -5.21 15.31 -30.22
CA LYS A 131 -5.28 15.26 -28.74
C LYS A 131 -5.11 13.84 -28.25
N VAL A 132 -4.63 13.71 -27.02
CA VAL A 132 -4.56 12.42 -26.30
C VAL A 132 -5.97 11.90 -26.06
N ASP A 133 -6.27 10.70 -26.55
CA ASP A 133 -7.60 10.08 -26.45
C ASP A 133 -7.47 8.55 -26.45
N GLY A 134 -7.76 7.93 -25.31
CA GLY A 134 -7.56 6.51 -25.06
C GLY A 134 -6.68 6.22 -23.84
N GLU A 135 -6.26 4.96 -23.68
CA GLU A 135 -5.38 4.53 -22.60
C GLU A 135 -3.92 4.90 -22.87
N VAL A 136 -3.40 5.85 -22.10
CA VAL A 136 -1.97 6.19 -22.04
C VAL A 136 -1.29 5.22 -21.09
N GLU A 137 -0.19 4.63 -21.54
CA GLU A 137 0.68 3.81 -20.71
C GLU A 137 1.97 4.56 -20.37
N THR A 138 2.32 4.61 -19.10
CA THR A 138 3.54 5.28 -18.61
C THR A 138 4.36 4.34 -17.73
N ILE A 139 5.67 4.53 -17.71
CA ILE A 139 6.56 3.99 -16.69
C ILE A 139 7.34 5.15 -16.04
N ALA A 140 7.47 5.11 -14.72
CA ALA A 140 8.17 6.11 -13.95
C ALA A 140 9.11 5.47 -12.94
N SER A 141 10.26 6.09 -12.69
CA SER A 141 11.11 5.79 -11.54
C SER A 141 11.31 7.06 -10.73
N PHE A 142 11.27 6.92 -9.42
CA PHE A 142 11.38 8.03 -8.48
C PHE A 142 11.75 7.51 -7.11
N ASP A 143 12.32 8.39 -6.30
CA ASP A 143 12.54 8.15 -4.88
C ASP A 143 11.55 8.97 -4.06
N THR A 144 11.13 8.41 -2.92
CA THR A 144 10.32 9.09 -1.92
C THR A 144 11.03 9.11 -0.59
N LEU A 145 10.93 10.21 0.14
CA LEU A 145 11.41 10.34 1.52
C LEU A 145 10.32 10.92 2.41
N MET A 146 10.09 10.29 3.55
CA MET A 146 9.24 10.83 4.61
C MET A 146 10.00 10.76 5.94
N THR A 147 10.14 11.91 6.61
CA THR A 147 10.73 11.98 7.95
C THR A 147 9.62 12.16 8.98
N MET A 148 9.57 11.25 9.94
CA MET A 148 8.70 11.31 11.11
C MET A 148 9.54 11.56 12.36
N LYS A 149 9.09 12.46 13.22
CA LYS A 149 9.66 12.66 14.55
C LYS A 149 8.60 12.39 15.58
N ASN A 150 8.94 11.60 16.59
CA ASN A 150 8.04 11.28 17.69
C ASN A 150 8.80 11.25 19.00
N THR A 151 8.26 11.89 20.03
CA THR A 151 8.82 11.83 21.38
C THR A 151 8.02 10.83 22.20
N MET A 152 8.68 9.78 22.67
CA MET A 152 8.05 8.71 23.44
C MET A 152 8.64 8.64 24.85
N ASN A 153 7.80 8.25 25.81
CA ASN A 153 8.25 7.96 27.16
C ASN A 153 8.76 6.52 27.25
N MET A 154 10.05 6.34 27.49
CA MET A 154 10.68 5.04 27.74
C MET A 154 10.97 4.89 29.24
N GLY A 155 9.90 4.77 30.03
CA GLY A 155 9.95 4.63 31.48
C GLY A 155 10.13 5.96 32.21
N GLN A 156 11.38 6.35 32.48
CA GLN A 156 11.72 7.58 33.22
C GLN A 156 12.25 8.70 32.31
N LYS A 157 12.43 8.44 31.01
CA LYS A 157 13.06 9.37 30.08
C LYS A 157 12.20 9.55 28.84
N MET A 158 12.05 10.81 28.43
CA MET A 158 11.53 11.15 27.11
C MET A 158 12.66 10.97 26.08
N VAL A 159 12.40 10.17 25.06
CA VAL A 159 13.34 9.89 23.98
C VAL A 159 12.70 10.34 22.68
N THR A 160 13.44 11.11 21.87
CA THR A 160 13.01 11.53 20.54
C THR A 160 13.49 10.51 19.52
N MET A 161 12.54 9.85 18.88
CA MET A 161 12.75 8.98 17.74
C MET A 161 12.60 9.79 16.44
N THR A 162 13.59 9.73 15.56
CA THR A 162 13.49 10.22 14.18
C THR A 162 13.51 9.01 13.26
N MET A 163 12.49 8.87 12.41
CA MET A 163 12.38 7.81 11.42
C MET A 163 12.40 8.41 10.03
N ASP A 164 13.42 8.08 9.25
CA ASP A 164 13.54 8.41 7.84
C ASP A 164 13.09 7.18 7.02
N MET A 165 11.91 7.29 6.42
CA MET A 165 11.31 6.29 5.56
C MET A 165 11.57 6.67 4.11
N GLY A 166 12.62 6.08 3.54
CA GLY A 166 12.95 6.19 2.13
C GLY A 166 12.35 5.05 1.33
N ALA A 167 12.03 5.29 0.06
CA ALA A 167 11.75 4.21 -0.87
C ALA A 167 12.21 4.57 -2.28
N SER A 168 12.75 3.59 -3.00
CA SER A 168 12.96 3.69 -4.44
C SER A 168 11.86 2.91 -5.16
N GLN A 169 11.22 3.56 -6.11
CA GLN A 169 9.99 3.05 -6.73
C GLN A 169 10.14 3.03 -8.25
N THR A 170 9.64 1.96 -8.87
CA THR A 170 9.33 1.94 -10.29
C THR A 170 7.85 1.63 -10.47
N LYS A 171 7.16 2.51 -11.16
CA LYS A 171 5.71 2.47 -11.36
C LYS A 171 5.38 2.37 -12.83
N ARG A 172 4.54 1.43 -13.21
CA ARG A 172 3.96 1.31 -14.54
C ARG A 172 2.45 1.49 -14.44
N ALA A 173 1.90 2.49 -15.11
CA ALA A 173 0.50 2.86 -14.99
C ALA A 173 -0.17 2.95 -16.37
N ARG A 174 -1.46 2.64 -16.39
CA ARG A 174 -2.36 2.90 -17.52
C ARG A 174 -3.48 3.83 -17.08
N SER A 175 -3.68 4.89 -17.84
CA SER A 175 -4.59 5.97 -17.51
C SER A 175 -5.44 6.33 -18.73
N LEU A 176 -6.75 6.45 -18.54
CA LEU A 176 -7.69 6.76 -19.62
C LEU A 176 -7.83 8.28 -19.78
N PHE A 177 -7.52 8.76 -20.96
CA PHE A 177 -7.78 10.12 -21.41
C PHE A 177 -8.98 10.15 -22.35
N VAL A 178 -9.78 11.21 -22.28
CA VAL A 178 -10.86 11.48 -23.24
C VAL A 178 -10.76 12.94 -23.64
N ALA A 179 -10.56 13.19 -24.94
CA ALA A 179 -10.40 14.53 -25.51
C ALA A 179 -9.32 15.41 -24.83
N GLY A 180 -8.21 14.78 -24.40
CA GLY A 180 -7.09 15.45 -23.72
C GLY A 180 -7.22 15.53 -22.20
N GLU A 181 -8.33 15.08 -21.60
CA GLU A 181 -8.52 15.11 -20.15
C GLU A 181 -8.35 13.74 -19.53
N LEU A 182 -7.53 13.64 -18.48
CA LEU A 182 -7.43 12.45 -17.66
C LEU A 182 -8.76 12.17 -16.96
N LYS A 183 -9.38 11.02 -17.26
CA LYS A 183 -10.64 10.60 -16.62
C LYS A 183 -10.40 9.71 -15.41
N ARG A 184 -9.47 8.76 -15.50
CA ARG A 184 -9.12 7.84 -14.40
C ARG A 184 -7.82 7.09 -14.66
N MET A 185 -7.23 6.57 -13.60
CA MET A 185 -6.22 5.51 -13.68
C MET A 185 -6.93 4.16 -13.79
N VAL A 186 -6.62 3.38 -14.83
CA VAL A 186 -7.21 2.07 -15.09
C VAL A 186 -6.45 0.97 -14.34
N PHE A 187 -5.13 1.08 -14.32
CA PHE A 187 -4.23 0.10 -13.73
C PHE A 187 -2.94 0.75 -13.26
N SER A 188 -2.40 0.29 -12.13
CA SER A 188 -1.04 0.60 -11.68
C SER A 188 -0.32 -0.66 -11.25
N ALA A 189 0.96 -0.74 -11.54
CA ALA A 189 1.88 -1.71 -10.99
C ALA A 189 3.08 -0.96 -10.42
N ASP A 190 3.40 -1.22 -9.17
CA ASP A 190 4.46 -0.55 -8.44
C ASP A 190 5.42 -1.59 -7.89
N ARG A 191 6.72 -1.36 -8.07
CA ARG A 191 7.81 -2.11 -7.43
C ARG A 191 8.55 -1.17 -6.49
N THR A 192 8.58 -1.50 -5.21
CA THR A 192 9.07 -0.62 -4.16
C THR A 192 10.16 -1.30 -3.33
N PHE A 193 11.32 -0.65 -3.23
CA PHE A 193 12.36 -0.99 -2.28
C PHE A 193 12.35 0.01 -1.14
N SER A 194 11.85 -0.40 0.02
CA SER A 194 11.81 0.44 1.21
C SER A 194 13.16 0.43 1.93
N ARG A 195 13.54 1.57 2.48
CA ARG A 195 14.74 1.78 3.31
C ARG A 195 14.30 2.58 4.53
N ASN A 196 14.40 1.99 5.70
CA ASN A 196 13.97 2.65 6.93
C ASN A 196 15.18 2.86 7.82
N LYS A 197 15.41 4.10 8.21
CA LYS A 197 16.44 4.44 9.18
C LYS A 197 15.76 5.06 10.39
N THR A 198 15.95 4.43 11.55
CA THR A 198 15.47 4.98 12.82
C THR A 198 16.65 5.41 13.66
N THR A 199 16.62 6.65 14.12
CA THR A 199 17.59 7.21 15.06
C THR A 199 16.91 7.69 16.34
N TYR A 200 17.64 7.62 17.45
CA TYR A 200 17.22 8.09 18.76
C TYR A 200 18.20 9.15 19.24
N ASP A 201 17.69 10.17 19.92
CA ASP A 201 18.52 11.22 20.53
C ASP A 201 19.35 10.71 21.72
N ASP A 202 18.97 9.57 22.31
CA ASP A 202 19.70 8.91 23.38
C ASP A 202 20.64 7.79 22.85
N PRO A 203 21.97 7.90 23.07
CA PRO A 203 22.94 6.90 22.57
C PRO A 203 22.74 5.48 23.12
N ALA A 204 22.35 5.34 24.39
CA ALA A 204 22.13 4.02 25.00
C ALA A 204 20.91 3.32 24.37
N THR A 205 19.83 4.07 24.15
CA THR A 205 18.65 3.59 23.42
C THR A 205 19.00 3.25 21.97
N GLN A 206 19.78 4.09 21.29
CA GLN A 206 20.25 3.80 19.94
C GLN A 206 21.02 2.48 19.87
N GLU A 207 21.97 2.26 20.78
CA GLU A 207 22.76 1.02 20.81
C GLU A 207 21.88 -0.21 21.06
N MET A 208 20.94 -0.11 22.01
CA MET A 208 19.99 -1.17 22.30
C MET A 208 19.13 -1.51 21.08
N MET A 209 18.57 -0.51 20.40
CA MET A 209 17.69 -0.72 19.25
C MET A 209 18.45 -1.24 18.03
N ASN A 210 19.70 -0.81 17.83
CA ASN A 210 20.55 -1.35 16.76
C ASN A 210 20.81 -2.85 16.93
N LYS A 211 20.93 -3.36 18.16
CA LYS A 211 21.08 -4.81 18.44
C LYS A 211 19.83 -5.61 18.08
N HIS A 212 18.68 -4.95 18.00
CA HIS A 212 17.38 -5.56 17.68
C HIS A 212 16.81 -5.05 16.36
N ALA A 213 17.66 -4.49 15.49
CA ALA A 213 17.23 -3.99 14.20
C ALA A 213 16.62 -5.13 13.37
N VAL A 214 15.42 -4.90 12.85
CA VAL A 214 14.78 -5.83 11.92
C VAL A 214 15.57 -5.79 10.61
N PRO A 215 16.04 -6.94 10.10
CA PRO A 215 16.75 -6.96 8.83
C PRO A 215 15.85 -6.42 7.71
N GLU A 216 16.43 -5.63 6.80
CA GLU A 216 15.70 -5.15 5.64
C GLU A 216 15.27 -6.33 4.75
N ALA A 217 14.04 -6.26 4.23
CA ALA A 217 13.57 -7.23 3.25
C ALA A 217 14.43 -7.11 1.98
N LYS A 218 14.99 -8.24 1.53
CA LYS A 218 15.82 -8.28 0.32
C LYS A 218 15.00 -8.16 -0.97
N GLU A 219 13.74 -8.58 -0.91
CA GLU A 219 12.82 -8.55 -2.05
C GLU A 219 11.99 -7.26 -2.04
N PRO A 220 11.71 -6.67 -3.22
CA PRO A 220 10.83 -5.53 -3.29
C PRO A 220 9.38 -5.91 -3.00
N ASN A 221 8.64 -4.94 -2.49
CA ASN A 221 7.19 -5.03 -2.47
C ASN A 221 6.66 -4.79 -3.88
N VAL A 222 5.66 -5.56 -4.29
CA VAL A 222 4.96 -5.37 -5.56
C VAL A 222 3.50 -5.07 -5.27
N MET A 223 3.01 -3.93 -5.74
CA MET A 223 1.61 -3.52 -5.60
C MET A 223 0.96 -3.45 -6.97
N LEU A 224 -0.22 -4.05 -7.13
CA LEU A 224 -1.06 -3.95 -8.31
C LEU A 224 -2.40 -3.31 -7.91
N MET A 225 -2.78 -2.24 -8.61
CA MET A 225 -4.03 -1.53 -8.40
C MET A 225 -4.88 -1.58 -9.67
N TYR A 226 -6.17 -1.81 -9.48
CA TYR A 226 -7.19 -1.90 -10.52
C TYR A 226 -8.32 -0.94 -10.21
N THR A 227 -8.78 -0.20 -11.22
CA THR A 227 -10.00 0.62 -11.12
C THR A 227 -10.99 0.11 -12.16
N ALA A 228 -12.17 -0.31 -11.72
CA ALA A 228 -13.22 -0.79 -12.60
C ALA A 228 -13.81 0.37 -13.45
N PRO A 229 -14.26 0.07 -14.69
CA PRO A 229 -14.70 1.09 -15.63
C PRO A 229 -16.11 1.67 -15.36
N ASP A 230 -16.90 1.03 -14.50
CA ASP A 230 -18.33 1.24 -14.28
C ASP A 230 -18.67 2.09 -13.03
N GLU A 231 -19.91 2.60 -12.99
CA GLU A 231 -20.44 3.54 -11.99
C GLU A 231 -20.41 3.03 -10.54
N GLY A 232 -20.19 1.72 -10.32
CA GLY A 232 -20.00 1.12 -9.00
C GLY A 232 -18.63 1.42 -8.36
N GLY A 233 -17.68 1.98 -9.11
CA GLY A 233 -16.42 2.51 -8.59
C GLY A 233 -15.55 1.48 -7.86
N LEU A 234 -15.65 0.19 -8.23
CA LEU A 234 -14.86 -0.86 -7.58
C LEU A 234 -13.37 -0.64 -7.86
N MET A 235 -12.58 -0.57 -6.80
CA MET A 235 -11.12 -0.52 -6.84
C MET A 235 -10.57 -1.72 -6.08
N GLY A 236 -9.58 -2.39 -6.65
CA GLY A 236 -8.84 -3.46 -6.00
C GLY A 236 -7.37 -3.09 -5.89
N ILE A 237 -6.80 -3.18 -4.71
CA ILE A 237 -5.37 -3.02 -4.45
C ILE A 237 -4.85 -4.32 -3.89
N PHE A 238 -3.76 -4.83 -4.46
CA PHE A 238 -3.09 -6.03 -4.01
C PHE A 238 -1.62 -5.72 -3.79
N THR A 239 -1.08 -6.08 -2.64
CA THR A 239 0.33 -5.89 -2.31
C THR A 239 0.93 -7.22 -1.91
N VAL A 240 1.95 -7.64 -2.66
CA VAL A 240 2.83 -8.76 -2.30
C VAL A 240 4.05 -8.19 -1.61
N ALA A 241 4.20 -8.50 -0.33
CA ALA A 241 5.31 -8.06 0.49
C ALA A 241 5.95 -9.24 1.19
N THR A 242 7.24 -9.12 1.48
CA THR A 242 7.99 -10.10 2.24
C THR A 242 8.10 -9.63 3.68
N THR A 243 7.32 -10.25 4.57
CA THR A 243 7.20 -9.84 5.97
C THR A 243 8.12 -10.67 6.86
N PRO A 244 8.88 -10.04 7.78
CA PRO A 244 9.67 -10.77 8.77
C PRO A 244 8.75 -11.44 9.80
N LYS A 245 9.05 -12.68 10.10
CA LYS A 245 8.42 -13.48 11.15
C LYS A 245 9.49 -13.84 12.17
N PHE A 246 9.29 -13.33 13.37
CA PHE A 246 10.18 -13.59 14.50
C PHE A 246 9.71 -14.83 15.24
N SER A 247 10.62 -15.77 15.48
CA SER A 247 10.41 -16.88 16.40
C SER A 247 11.46 -16.85 17.48
N ALA A 248 11.03 -16.92 18.74
CA ALA A 248 11.93 -17.11 19.87
C ALA A 248 12.25 -18.60 20.01
N GLY A 249 13.54 -18.96 19.92
CA GLY A 249 14.04 -20.30 20.18
C GLY A 249 15.03 -20.32 21.34
N LEU A 250 15.42 -21.52 21.77
CA LEU A 250 16.39 -21.73 22.86
C LEU A 250 17.76 -21.06 22.61
N PHE A 251 18.06 -20.72 21.35
CA PHE A 251 19.31 -20.11 20.89
C PHE A 251 19.15 -18.65 20.43
N GLY A 252 18.05 -17.98 20.78
CA GLY A 252 17.80 -16.57 20.45
C GLY A 252 16.63 -16.36 19.49
N MET A 253 16.49 -15.14 18.98
CA MET A 253 15.46 -14.80 17.99
C MET A 253 15.94 -15.19 16.60
N THR A 254 15.20 -16.08 15.94
CA THR A 254 15.36 -16.35 14.51
C THR A 254 14.34 -15.52 13.73
N THR A 255 14.78 -14.88 12.65
CA THR A 255 13.92 -14.14 11.73
C THR A 255 13.81 -14.94 10.44
N THR A 256 12.59 -15.31 10.07
CA THR A 256 12.26 -15.89 8.77
C THR A 256 11.48 -14.87 7.95
N PHE A 257 11.49 -15.01 6.64
CA PHE A 257 10.77 -14.12 5.74
C PHE A 257 9.72 -14.91 4.98
N GLU A 258 8.46 -14.50 5.10
CA GLU A 258 7.33 -15.11 4.42
C GLU A 258 6.71 -14.09 3.46
N ARG A 259 6.47 -14.51 2.21
CA ARG A 259 5.73 -13.68 1.26
C ARG A 259 4.25 -13.73 1.58
N GLN A 260 3.62 -12.57 1.63
CA GLN A 260 2.23 -12.42 1.96
C GLN A 260 1.54 -11.49 0.96
N VAL A 261 0.33 -11.87 0.55
CA VAL A 261 -0.57 -11.00 -0.20
C VAL A 261 -1.46 -10.28 0.80
N THR A 262 -1.51 -8.96 0.71
CA THR A 262 -2.58 -8.17 1.29
C THR A 262 -3.44 -7.65 0.16
N SER A 263 -4.75 -7.59 0.38
CA SER A 263 -5.69 -7.10 -0.62
C SER A 263 -6.72 -6.18 0.01
N MET A 264 -7.14 -5.18 -0.74
CA MET A 264 -8.15 -4.23 -0.35
C MET A 264 -9.10 -4.01 -1.53
N PHE A 265 -10.40 -4.12 -1.25
CA PHE A 265 -11.47 -3.87 -2.20
C PHE A 265 -12.26 -2.68 -1.70
N MET A 266 -12.38 -1.65 -2.53
CA MET A 266 -13.19 -0.46 -2.23
C MET A 266 -14.30 -0.38 -3.25
N SER A 267 -15.55 -0.23 -2.83
CA SER A 267 -16.69 -0.01 -3.71
C SER A 267 -17.52 1.17 -3.21
N GLY A 268 -18.29 1.79 -4.11
CA GLY A 268 -19.19 2.88 -3.76
C GLY A 268 -20.44 2.84 -4.62
N ILE A 269 -21.61 2.67 -4.00
CA ILE A 269 -22.89 2.77 -4.71
C ILE A 269 -23.15 4.26 -4.97
N THR A 270 -22.79 4.77 -6.14
CA THR A 270 -23.01 6.19 -6.49
C THR A 270 -24.46 6.46 -6.86
N GLY A 271 -25.31 6.65 -5.86
CA GLY A 271 -26.61 7.32 -6.04
C GLY A 271 -26.41 8.85 -6.06
N LYS A 272 -27.21 9.59 -6.84
CA LYS A 272 -27.27 11.06 -6.69
C LYS A 272 -27.70 11.40 -5.26
N GLY A 273 -26.87 12.14 -4.53
CA GLY A 273 -27.16 12.67 -3.19
C GLY A 273 -26.65 11.81 -2.03
N ARG A 274 -26.94 10.50 -2.01
CA ARG A 274 -26.50 9.57 -0.94
C ARG A 274 -25.79 8.35 -1.53
N SER A 275 -24.63 8.01 -0.98
CA SER A 275 -23.88 6.79 -1.32
C SER A 275 -23.34 6.12 -0.07
N VAL A 276 -23.04 4.82 -0.17
CA VAL A 276 -22.29 4.09 0.85
C VAL A 276 -21.00 3.63 0.22
N GLN A 277 -19.87 4.04 0.80
CA GLN A 277 -18.56 3.53 0.47
C GLN A 277 -18.30 2.30 1.34
N LYS A 278 -17.92 1.19 0.72
CA LYS A 278 -17.51 -0.03 1.42
C LYS A 278 -16.03 -0.30 1.14
N MET A 279 -15.32 -0.75 2.17
CA MET A 279 -13.95 -1.21 2.05
C MET A 279 -13.80 -2.55 2.76
N GLN A 280 -13.19 -3.51 2.10
CA GLN A 280 -12.90 -4.84 2.65
C GLN A 280 -11.43 -5.15 2.46
N SER A 281 -10.75 -5.65 3.48
CA SER A 281 -9.36 -6.05 3.37
C SER A 281 -9.11 -7.47 3.86
N TYR A 282 -8.09 -8.08 3.26
CA TYR A 282 -7.67 -9.44 3.55
C TYR A 282 -6.15 -9.52 3.61
N THR A 283 -5.68 -10.44 4.45
CA THR A 283 -4.28 -10.84 4.54
C THR A 283 -4.20 -12.33 4.25
N GLY A 284 -3.64 -12.68 3.09
CA GLY A 284 -3.80 -14.01 2.51
C GLY A 284 -5.27 -14.31 2.25
N ALA A 285 -5.77 -15.42 2.79
CA ALA A 285 -7.20 -15.75 2.79
C ALA A 285 -7.99 -15.14 3.97
N ALA A 286 -7.31 -14.61 4.99
CA ALA A 286 -7.96 -14.14 6.21
C ALA A 286 -8.61 -12.78 6.00
N PHE A 287 -9.87 -12.65 6.39
CA PHE A 287 -10.59 -11.37 6.42
C PHE A 287 -10.13 -10.53 7.60
N THR A 288 -9.64 -9.32 7.34
CA THR A 288 -8.98 -8.49 8.36
C THR A 288 -9.70 -7.17 8.65
N MET A 289 -10.45 -6.62 7.69
CA MET A 289 -11.20 -5.39 7.88
C MET A 289 -12.45 -5.32 7.01
N ASP A 290 -13.49 -4.71 7.56
CA ASP A 290 -14.68 -4.21 6.87
C ASP A 290 -14.90 -2.76 7.28
N MET A 291 -15.23 -1.88 6.34
CA MET A 291 -15.66 -0.53 6.65
C MET A 291 -16.82 -0.13 5.77
N GLU A 292 -17.82 0.49 6.37
CA GLU A 292 -18.97 1.08 5.70
C GLU A 292 -19.04 2.57 6.10
N GLN A 293 -19.04 3.46 5.12
CA GLN A 293 -19.13 4.91 5.33
C GLN A 293 -20.28 5.47 4.51
N GLY A 294 -21.29 6.01 5.21
CA GLY A 294 -22.31 6.83 4.57
C GLY A 294 -21.70 8.12 4.01
N MET A 295 -22.15 8.51 2.82
CA MET A 295 -21.70 9.72 2.13
C MET A 295 -22.91 10.53 1.68
N ARG A 296 -22.82 11.86 1.79
CA ARG A 296 -23.77 12.83 1.26
C ARG A 296 -23.00 13.87 0.45
N ASP A 297 -23.35 14.05 -0.81
CA ASP A 297 -22.71 15.02 -1.72
C ASP A 297 -21.16 14.93 -1.73
N GLY A 298 -20.64 13.70 -1.72
CA GLY A 298 -19.20 13.42 -1.74
C GLY A 298 -18.49 13.61 -0.39
N LYS A 299 -19.21 13.89 0.70
CA LYS A 299 -18.64 14.01 2.06
C LYS A 299 -19.14 12.91 2.99
N PRO A 300 -18.32 12.45 3.95
CA PRO A 300 -18.78 11.54 5.01
C PRO A 300 -20.00 12.10 5.74
N ASN A 301 -21.09 11.33 5.80
CA ASN A 301 -22.31 11.73 6.48
C ASN A 301 -23.09 10.50 6.97
N GLY A 302 -23.54 10.53 8.22
CA GLY A 302 -24.17 9.42 8.92
C GLY A 302 -23.18 8.54 9.65
N GLU A 303 -23.60 7.31 9.92
CA GLU A 303 -22.80 6.33 10.65
C GLU A 303 -21.68 5.77 9.76
N GLN A 304 -20.46 5.77 10.31
CA GLN A 304 -19.34 4.99 9.82
C GLN A 304 -19.20 3.77 10.72
N ILE A 305 -19.15 2.59 10.12
CA ILE A 305 -18.92 1.34 10.83
C ILE A 305 -17.58 0.80 10.38
N ILE A 306 -16.67 0.57 11.32
CA ILE A 306 -15.37 -0.06 11.07
C ILE A 306 -15.34 -1.35 11.86
N ARG A 307 -15.04 -2.46 11.19
CA ARG A 307 -14.89 -3.79 11.80
C ARG A 307 -13.48 -4.28 11.50
N THR A 308 -12.67 -4.50 12.52
CA THR A 308 -11.29 -4.97 12.38
C THR A 308 -11.11 -6.31 13.08
N GLU A 309 -10.15 -7.10 12.63
CA GLU A 309 -9.80 -8.36 13.28
C GLU A 309 -9.54 -8.15 14.79
N ASN A 310 -10.03 -9.08 15.63
CA ASN A 310 -9.84 -9.02 17.08
C ASN A 310 -8.40 -9.38 17.50
N HIS A 311 -7.45 -8.50 17.16
CA HIS A 311 -6.04 -8.65 17.53
C HIS A 311 -5.83 -8.61 19.05
N PHE A 312 -6.70 -7.94 19.81
CA PHE A 312 -6.60 -7.89 21.27
C PHE A 312 -6.77 -9.27 21.88
N ARG A 313 -7.77 -10.03 21.44
CA ARG A 313 -7.95 -11.41 21.89
C ARG A 313 -6.77 -12.29 21.52
N LYS A 314 -6.21 -12.16 20.31
CA LYS A 314 -5.01 -12.91 19.89
C LYS A 314 -3.79 -12.64 20.77
N ASN A 315 -3.67 -11.43 21.30
CA ASN A 315 -2.57 -11.00 22.16
C ASN A 315 -2.91 -11.00 23.66
N ASN A 316 -4.05 -11.56 24.05
CA ASN A 316 -4.55 -11.57 25.43
C ASN A 316 -4.64 -10.17 26.07
N ILE A 317 -4.94 -9.15 25.27
CA ILE A 317 -5.19 -7.77 25.69
C ILE A 317 -6.68 -7.59 25.90
N ARG A 318 -7.08 -6.91 26.98
CA ARG A 318 -8.50 -6.58 27.19
C ARG A 318 -8.84 -5.28 26.48
N MET A 319 -9.96 -5.27 25.75
CA MET A 319 -10.38 -4.12 24.94
C MET A 319 -10.66 -2.86 25.78
N ASP A 320 -11.15 -3.02 27.01
CA ASP A 320 -11.41 -1.92 27.96
C ASP A 320 -10.14 -1.24 28.49
N GLN A 321 -8.96 -1.82 28.22
CA GLN A 321 -7.66 -1.24 28.58
C GLN A 321 -7.05 -0.41 27.44
N VAL A 322 -7.70 -0.36 26.27
CA VAL A 322 -7.17 0.33 25.08
C VAL A 322 -7.93 1.65 24.88
N PRO A 323 -7.26 2.81 25.04
CA PRO A 323 -7.87 4.11 24.78
C PRO A 323 -8.46 4.20 23.36
N GLY A 324 -9.67 4.75 23.25
CA GLY A 324 -10.40 4.86 21.97
C GLY A 324 -11.27 3.66 21.62
N PHE A 325 -11.32 2.62 22.45
CA PHE A 325 -12.17 1.44 22.27
C PHE A 325 -13.28 1.33 23.33
N GLU A 326 -13.57 2.41 24.06
CA GLU A 326 -14.52 2.43 25.17
C GLU A 326 -15.94 2.05 24.73
N ASN A 327 -16.30 2.36 23.47
CA ASN A 327 -17.59 2.03 22.87
C ASN A 327 -17.52 0.93 21.81
N ALA A 328 -16.38 0.25 21.69
CA ALA A 328 -16.21 -0.84 20.74
C ALA A 328 -16.93 -2.10 21.25
N ARG A 329 -17.42 -2.92 20.31
CA ARG A 329 -18.09 -4.19 20.64
C ARG A 329 -17.57 -5.33 19.81
N ILE A 330 -17.66 -6.54 20.34
CA ILE A 330 -17.33 -7.75 19.61
C ILE A 330 -18.54 -8.15 18.76
N VAL A 331 -18.31 -8.37 17.47
CA VAL A 331 -19.30 -8.86 16.51
C VAL A 331 -18.76 -10.06 15.74
N SER A 332 -19.64 -10.84 15.10
CA SER A 332 -19.22 -11.86 14.14
C SER A 332 -19.61 -11.44 12.74
N VAL A 333 -18.65 -11.43 11.81
CA VAL A 333 -18.86 -11.17 10.38
C VAL A 333 -18.36 -12.37 9.61
N ASN A 334 -19.25 -13.04 8.86
CA ASN A 334 -18.92 -14.25 8.11
C ASN A 334 -18.21 -15.34 8.96
N GLY A 335 -18.59 -15.47 10.23
CA GLY A 335 -17.98 -16.42 11.18
C GLY A 335 -16.64 -15.97 11.79
N VAL A 336 -16.12 -14.80 11.42
CA VAL A 336 -14.92 -14.20 12.01
C VAL A 336 -15.33 -13.24 13.13
N GLU A 337 -14.71 -13.40 14.30
CA GLU A 337 -14.90 -12.47 15.42
C GLU A 337 -14.09 -11.19 15.18
N MET A 338 -14.78 -10.05 15.20
CA MET A 338 -14.22 -8.73 14.90
C MET A 338 -14.57 -7.71 15.98
N ILE A 339 -13.75 -6.66 16.07
CA ILE A 339 -14.02 -5.48 16.89
C ILE A 339 -14.74 -4.47 16.00
N GLU A 340 -15.97 -4.12 16.34
CA GLU A 340 -16.74 -3.08 15.67
C GLU A 340 -16.62 -1.75 16.43
N GLN A 341 -16.19 -0.72 15.71
CA GLN A 341 -16.22 0.68 16.12
C GLN A 341 -17.23 1.44 15.26
N ARG A 342 -17.96 2.37 15.88
CA ARG A 342 -18.96 3.21 15.23
C ARG A 342 -18.59 4.68 15.43
N ASN A 343 -18.48 5.40 14.34
CA ASN A 343 -18.22 6.83 14.33
C ASN A 343 -19.39 7.55 13.67
N CYS A 344 -19.62 8.80 14.07
CA CYS A 344 -20.69 9.61 13.46
C CYS A 344 -20.13 10.81 12.72
N TYR A 345 -20.54 10.98 11.46
CA TYR A 345 -20.15 12.13 10.65
C TYR A 345 -21.38 12.97 10.28
N ILE A 346 -21.25 14.29 10.37
CA ILE A 346 -22.22 15.24 9.84
C ILE A 346 -21.47 16.20 8.92
N ASP A 347 -21.81 16.19 7.63
CA ASP A 347 -21.19 17.04 6.60
C ASP A 347 -19.66 17.00 6.56
N GLY A 348 -19.09 15.81 6.78
CA GLY A 348 -17.66 15.54 6.77
C GLY A 348 -16.95 15.75 8.11
N ALA A 349 -17.64 16.20 9.15
CA ALA A 349 -17.08 16.38 10.49
C ALA A 349 -17.45 15.22 11.41
N LEU A 350 -16.45 14.65 12.09
CA LEU A 350 -16.67 13.66 13.15
C LEU A 350 -17.35 14.34 14.35
N VAL A 351 -18.53 13.88 14.72
CA VAL A 351 -19.28 14.37 15.88
C VAL A 351 -19.23 13.37 17.02
N LYS A 352 -18.96 13.86 18.24
CA LYS A 352 -18.94 13.06 19.46
C LYS A 352 -20.36 12.83 19.97
N THR A 353 -21.17 12.09 19.23
CA THR A 353 -22.53 11.71 19.63
C THR A 353 -22.62 10.21 19.86
N ALA A 354 -23.37 9.79 20.88
CA ALA A 354 -23.56 8.36 21.19
C ALA A 354 -24.39 7.62 20.13
N THR A 355 -25.21 8.36 19.38
CA THR A 355 -25.97 7.86 18.24
C THR A 355 -25.90 8.88 17.10
N CYS A 356 -25.89 8.40 15.86
CA CYS A 356 -26.03 9.29 14.71
C CYS A 356 -27.47 9.77 14.57
N PRO A 357 -27.71 11.06 14.26
CA PRO A 357 -29.03 11.53 13.85
C PRO A 357 -29.52 10.72 12.65
N LYS A 358 -30.77 10.29 12.69
CA LYS A 358 -31.43 9.59 11.59
C LYS A 358 -32.03 10.61 10.62
N ASP A 359 -31.19 11.39 9.93
CA ASP A 359 -31.65 12.38 8.94
C ASP A 359 -31.27 11.99 7.49
#